data_AF-A0A3D3X3V3-F1
#
_entry.id   AF-A0A3D3X3V3-F1
#
_cell.length_a   1.000
_cell.length_b   1.000
_cell.length_c   1.000
_cell.angle_alpha   90.00
_cell.angle_beta   90.00
_cell.angle_gamma   90.00
#
_symmetry.space_group_name_H-M   'P 1'
#
loop_
_entity.id
_entity.type
_entity.pdbx_description
1 polymer ?
#
loop_
_entity_poly.entity_id
_entity_poly.type
_entity_poly.pdbx_seq_one_letter_code
_entity_poly.pdbx_strand_id
1 'polypeptide(L)'
;MIIIGLAIYILNVGDNFAFMDTKPIVYANMMPVVAIDVIFLSAVAFAIFNTLMAMKHFISGLKEQFPRRSDGESLFNAIKGTIITAFSHDEFKKCGTKKSRNVSHLLMMYGFLGLFITTNLVFLIHTLHELGFDIKDTPLPFFHPVKILGNISAVAAFFGISAIVLDRMKNSKVNILSFFDWAFIGNMFLTIATGILCQIFRVADNPFMSFLSYYIHLVMVFYMLAYAPQTKFGHIFYRPVAMVYARFSGRNHEIEAMAETVENT
;
A
#
# COMPACT_ATOMS: atom_id res chain seq x y z
N MET A 1 14.60 -8.58 -3.45
CA MET A 1 15.99 -8.09 -3.68
C MET A 1 16.67 -8.94 -4.72
N ILE A 2 17.09 -10.17 -4.40
CA ILE A 2 17.83 -11.03 -5.34
C ILE A 2 17.05 -11.36 -6.62
N ILE A 3 15.75 -11.68 -6.51
CA ILE A 3 14.91 -12.05 -7.67
C ILE A 3 14.88 -10.94 -8.73
N ILE A 4 14.69 -9.69 -8.32
CA ILE A 4 14.61 -8.55 -9.25
C ILE A 4 15.97 -8.29 -9.89
N GLY A 5 17.04 -8.26 -9.08
CA GLY A 5 18.40 -8.06 -9.60
C GLY A 5 18.83 -9.16 -10.56
N LEU A 6 18.50 -10.42 -10.25
CA LEU A 6 18.77 -11.57 -11.10
C LEU A 6 17.96 -11.51 -12.40
N ALA A 7 16.68 -11.14 -12.33
CA ALA A 7 15.85 -10.99 -13.52
C ALA A 7 16.40 -9.90 -14.45
N ILE A 8 16.77 -8.73 -13.91
CA ILE A 8 17.41 -7.66 -14.70
C ILE A 8 18.72 -8.14 -15.31
N TYR A 9 19.56 -8.86 -14.55
CA TYR A 9 20.80 -9.42 -15.07
C TYR A 9 20.55 -10.38 -16.24
N ILE A 10 19.65 -11.35 -16.09
CA ILE A 10 19.34 -12.34 -17.13
C ILE A 10 18.81 -11.66 -18.40
N LEU A 11 17.95 -10.65 -18.25
CA LEU A 11 17.34 -9.94 -19.37
C LEU A 11 18.33 -9.08 -20.16
N ASN A 12 19.42 -8.61 -19.55
CA ASN A 12 20.31 -7.59 -20.12
C ASN A 12 21.80 -7.98 -20.17
N VAL A 13 22.18 -9.19 -19.76
CA VAL A 13 23.58 -9.64 -19.85
C VAL A 13 24.01 -9.85 -21.31
N GLY A 14 23.08 -10.23 -22.18
CA GLY A 14 23.35 -10.53 -23.59
C GLY A 14 23.68 -9.30 -24.45
N ASP A 15 23.19 -8.12 -24.05
CA ASP A 15 23.41 -6.85 -24.76
C ASP A 15 24.31 -5.89 -23.98
N ASN A 16 25.02 -6.39 -22.95
CA ASN A 16 25.88 -5.61 -22.06
C ASN A 16 25.16 -4.40 -21.42
N PHE A 17 23.89 -4.56 -21.02
CA PHE A 17 23.09 -3.52 -20.37
C PHE A 17 22.90 -2.26 -21.24
N ALA A 18 22.67 -2.45 -22.54
CA ALA A 18 22.54 -1.36 -23.51
C ALA A 18 21.49 -0.31 -23.14
N PHE A 19 20.46 -0.68 -22.36
CA PHE A 19 19.44 0.26 -21.87
C PHE A 19 20.04 1.47 -21.11
N MET A 20 21.21 1.32 -20.47
CA MET A 20 21.86 2.41 -19.74
C MET A 20 22.25 3.59 -20.64
N ASP A 21 22.45 3.33 -21.94
CA ASP A 21 22.83 4.35 -22.92
C ASP A 21 21.66 4.77 -23.82
N THR A 22 20.49 4.13 -23.68
CA THR A 22 19.33 4.43 -24.53
C THR A 22 18.65 5.75 -24.19
N LYS A 23 18.36 6.54 -25.23
CA LYS A 23 17.49 7.71 -25.18
C LYS A 23 16.36 7.57 -26.21
N PRO A 24 15.12 7.97 -25.87
CA PRO A 24 14.68 8.50 -24.58
C PRO A 24 14.68 7.41 -23.48
N ILE A 25 14.78 7.83 -22.22
CA ILE A 25 14.80 6.91 -21.07
C ILE A 25 13.44 6.20 -20.95
N VAL A 26 13.41 4.91 -21.28
CA VAL A 26 12.23 4.04 -21.19
C VAL A 26 12.52 2.92 -20.20
N TYR A 27 11.78 2.88 -19.09
CA TYR A 27 12.00 1.92 -18.01
C TYR A 27 11.78 0.46 -18.44
N ALA A 28 10.91 0.21 -19.42
CA ALA A 28 10.68 -1.12 -19.99
C ALA A 28 11.94 -1.72 -20.64
N ASN A 29 12.93 -0.90 -21.02
CA ASN A 29 14.21 -1.40 -21.56
C ASN A 29 15.06 -2.10 -20.49
N MET A 30 14.92 -1.72 -19.21
CA MET A 30 15.62 -2.39 -18.11
C MET A 30 14.89 -3.67 -17.69
N MET A 31 13.57 -3.61 -17.65
CA MET A 31 12.71 -4.73 -17.30
C MET A 31 11.37 -4.61 -18.05
N PRO A 32 11.09 -5.49 -19.02
CA PRO A 32 9.84 -5.44 -19.78
C PRO A 32 8.62 -5.55 -18.86
N VAL A 33 7.52 -4.90 -19.22
CA VAL A 33 6.32 -4.84 -18.37
C VAL A 33 5.79 -6.25 -18.06
N VAL A 34 5.79 -7.15 -19.03
CA VAL A 34 5.42 -8.56 -18.82
C VAL A 34 6.26 -9.24 -17.73
N ALA A 35 7.57 -8.98 -17.67
CA ALA A 35 8.43 -9.55 -16.63
C ALA A 35 8.09 -8.98 -15.25
N ILE A 36 7.75 -7.69 -15.17
CA ILE A 36 7.27 -7.05 -13.94
C ILE A 36 5.95 -7.71 -13.52
N ASP A 37 4.98 -7.83 -14.43
CA ASP A 37 3.66 -8.38 -14.13
C ASP A 37 3.75 -9.81 -13.63
N VAL A 38 4.53 -10.67 -14.30
CA VAL A 38 4.72 -12.06 -13.86
C VAL A 38 5.29 -12.13 -12.44
N ILE A 39 6.32 -11.34 -12.13
CA ILE A 39 6.97 -11.38 -10.82
C ILE A 39 6.07 -10.78 -9.72
N PHE A 40 5.51 -9.61 -9.97
CA PHE A 40 4.77 -8.84 -8.98
C PHE A 40 3.36 -9.38 -8.78
N LEU A 41 2.64 -9.76 -9.84
CA LEU A 41 1.31 -10.37 -9.71
C LEU A 41 1.39 -11.74 -9.04
N SER A 42 2.45 -12.52 -9.28
CA SER A 42 2.66 -13.78 -8.54
C SER A 42 2.85 -13.53 -7.05
N ALA A 43 3.66 -12.53 -6.68
CA ALA A 43 3.85 -12.14 -5.29
C ALA A 43 2.55 -11.63 -4.64
N VAL A 44 1.79 -10.80 -5.36
CA VAL A 44 0.48 -10.30 -4.92
C VAL A 44 -0.53 -11.43 -4.76
N ALA A 45 -0.61 -12.36 -5.71
CA ALA A 45 -1.49 -13.51 -5.63
C ALA A 45 -1.17 -14.38 -4.40
N PHE A 46 0.12 -14.63 -4.14
CA PHE A 46 0.56 -15.33 -2.94
C PHE A 46 0.23 -14.56 -1.65
N ALA A 47 0.42 -13.23 -1.64
CA ALA A 47 0.05 -12.39 -0.50
C ALA A 47 -1.46 -12.41 -0.23
N ILE A 48 -2.29 -12.34 -1.28
CA ILE A 48 -3.75 -12.46 -1.17
C ILE A 48 -4.12 -13.83 -0.60
N PHE A 49 -3.56 -14.91 -1.14
CA PHE A 49 -3.80 -16.26 -0.63
C PHE A 49 -3.50 -16.38 0.87
N ASN A 50 -2.32 -15.92 1.31
CA ASN A 50 -1.94 -15.92 2.73
C ASN A 50 -2.88 -15.08 3.59
N THR A 51 -3.31 -13.91 3.08
CA THR A 51 -4.26 -13.03 3.77
C THR A 51 -5.60 -13.72 3.98
N LEU A 52 -6.13 -14.37 2.94
CA LEU A 52 -7.40 -15.09 3.01
C LEU A 52 -7.33 -16.27 3.98
N MET A 53 -6.23 -17.03 3.97
CA MET A 53 -6.02 -18.12 4.92
C MET A 53 -5.92 -17.61 6.36
N ALA A 54 -5.14 -16.54 6.59
CA ALA A 54 -5.02 -15.93 7.91
C ALA A 54 -6.35 -15.36 8.41
N MET A 55 -7.14 -14.70 7.55
CA MET A 55 -8.49 -14.24 7.87
C MET A 55 -9.42 -15.40 8.23
N LYS A 56 -9.37 -16.51 7.48
CA LYS A 56 -10.15 -17.72 7.78
C LYS A 56 -9.81 -18.26 9.17
N HIS A 57 -8.53 -18.41 9.49
CA HIS A 57 -8.09 -18.87 10.81
C HIS A 57 -8.49 -17.90 11.92
N PHE A 58 -8.36 -16.59 11.69
CA PHE A 58 -8.77 -15.55 12.62
C PHE A 58 -10.28 -15.61 12.92
N ILE A 59 -11.12 -15.71 11.88
CA ILE A 59 -12.57 -15.87 12.03
C ILE A 59 -12.91 -17.18 12.76
N SER A 60 -12.20 -18.27 12.49
CA SER A 60 -12.38 -19.54 13.20
C SER A 60 -12.13 -19.39 14.71
N GLY A 61 -11.02 -18.76 15.09
CA GLY A 61 -10.71 -18.49 16.49
C GLY A 61 -11.74 -17.56 17.15
N LEU A 62 -12.21 -16.54 16.42
CA LEU A 62 -13.30 -15.68 16.91
C LEU A 62 -14.60 -16.45 17.10
N LYS A 63 -14.90 -17.44 16.24
CA LYS A 63 -16.09 -18.27 16.35
C LYS A 63 -16.05 -19.23 17.54
N GLU A 64 -14.88 -19.76 17.85
CA GLU A 64 -14.67 -20.61 19.02
C GLU A 64 -14.79 -19.82 20.34
N GLN A 65 -14.23 -18.61 20.40
CA GLN A 65 -14.26 -17.77 21.59
C GLN A 65 -15.58 -17.01 21.78
N PHE A 66 -16.18 -16.56 20.67
CA PHE A 66 -17.37 -15.71 20.64
C PHE A 66 -18.40 -16.29 19.65
N PRO A 67 -19.13 -17.34 20.06
CA PRO A 67 -20.17 -17.92 19.23
C PRO A 67 -21.28 -16.90 18.94
N ARG A 68 -21.92 -17.04 17.77
CA ARG A 68 -22.98 -16.11 17.35
C ARG A 68 -24.18 -16.16 18.30
N ARG A 69 -24.59 -15.00 18.79
CA ARG A 69 -25.80 -14.80 19.58
C ARG A 69 -27.03 -14.51 18.70
N SER A 70 -28.21 -14.58 19.30
CA SER A 70 -29.50 -14.35 18.63
C SER A 70 -29.74 -12.89 18.22
N ASP A 71 -29.05 -11.95 18.86
CA ASP A 71 -29.08 -10.50 18.59
C ASP A 71 -28.07 -10.07 17.51
N GLY A 72 -27.29 -11.00 16.95
CA GLY A 72 -26.31 -10.70 15.91
C GLY A 72 -26.92 -10.31 14.57
N GLU A 73 -26.38 -9.26 13.95
CA GLU A 73 -26.84 -8.74 12.65
C GLU A 73 -26.69 -9.80 11.52
N SER A 74 -27.43 -9.61 10.41
CA SER A 74 -27.15 -10.36 9.18
C SER A 74 -25.77 -10.00 8.63
N LEU A 75 -25.12 -10.93 7.92
CA LEU A 75 -23.79 -10.70 7.37
C LEU A 75 -23.74 -9.45 6.45
N PHE A 76 -24.80 -9.24 5.65
CA PHE A 76 -24.90 -8.09 4.77
C PHE A 76 -24.96 -6.76 5.55
N ASN A 77 -25.76 -6.70 6.61
CA ASN A 77 -25.87 -5.50 7.44
C ASN A 77 -24.57 -5.23 8.20
N ALA A 78 -23.92 -6.29 8.72
CA ALA A 78 -22.63 -6.19 9.39
C ALA A 78 -21.51 -5.65 8.48
N ILE A 79 -21.46 -6.12 7.22
CA ILE A 79 -20.53 -5.60 6.20
C ILE A 79 -20.83 -4.13 5.89
N LYS A 80 -22.09 -3.81 5.57
CA LYS A 80 -22.51 -2.44 5.23
C LYS A 80 -22.20 -1.47 6.36
N GLY A 81 -22.55 -1.82 7.60
CA GLY A 81 -22.28 -1.01 8.78
C GLY A 81 -20.78 -0.79 8.99
N THR A 82 -19.97 -1.82 8.81
CA THR A 82 -18.51 -1.71 8.94
C THR A 82 -17.89 -0.81 7.87
N ILE A 83 -18.34 -0.90 6.61
CA ILE A 83 -17.85 -0.04 5.53
C ILE A 83 -18.14 1.43 5.84
N ILE A 84 -19.36 1.75 6.27
CA ILE A 84 -19.75 3.11 6.63
C ILE A 84 -18.87 3.64 7.76
N THR A 85 -18.69 2.87 8.84
CA THR A 85 -17.83 3.23 9.97
C THR A 85 -16.36 3.40 9.56
N ALA A 86 -15.84 2.53 8.69
CA ALA A 86 -14.46 2.60 8.23
C ALA A 86 -14.19 3.87 7.40
N PHE A 87 -15.14 4.26 6.54
CA PHE A 87 -15.00 5.47 5.71
C PHE A 87 -15.31 6.77 6.45
N SER A 88 -16.22 6.77 7.44
CA SER A 88 -16.58 7.98 8.17
C SER A 88 -15.47 8.49 9.10
N HIS A 89 -14.50 7.62 9.46
CA HIS A 89 -13.38 7.92 10.35
C HIS A 89 -13.80 8.53 11.71
N ASP A 90 -15.06 8.37 12.11
CA ASP A 90 -15.59 9.06 13.30
C ASP A 90 -14.90 8.57 14.59
N GLU A 91 -14.49 7.31 14.62
CA GLU A 91 -13.70 6.72 15.71
C GLU A 91 -12.28 7.31 15.82
N PHE A 92 -11.69 7.79 14.72
CA PHE A 92 -10.39 8.49 14.76
C PHE A 92 -10.50 9.91 15.33
N LYS A 93 -11.67 10.55 15.21
CA LYS A 93 -11.94 11.87 15.80
C LYS A 93 -12.11 11.78 17.33
N LYS A 94 -12.61 10.65 17.84
CA LYS A 94 -12.80 10.40 19.29
C LYS A 94 -11.50 10.24 20.07
N CYS A 95 -10.39 9.85 19.42
CA CYS A 95 -9.06 9.83 20.03
C CYS A 95 -8.47 11.25 20.13
N GLY A 96 -8.89 12.02 21.15
CA GLY A 96 -8.61 13.45 21.32
C GLY A 96 -7.14 13.87 21.54
N THR A 97 -6.16 12.98 21.62
CA THR A 97 -4.85 13.34 22.15
C THR A 97 -3.80 13.85 21.16
N LYS A 98 -3.93 13.72 19.82
CA LYS A 98 -2.99 14.34 18.85
C LYS A 98 -3.62 14.64 17.47
N LYS A 99 -4.23 15.82 17.28
CA LYS A 99 -4.80 16.30 15.99
C LYS A 99 -3.81 16.25 14.81
N SER A 100 -2.53 16.58 15.05
CA SER A 100 -1.45 16.53 14.03
C SER A 100 -1.15 15.10 13.52
N ARG A 101 -1.28 14.09 14.40
CA ARG A 101 -1.07 12.68 14.04
C ARG A 101 -2.14 12.18 13.07
N ASN A 102 -3.38 12.66 13.24
CA ASN A 102 -4.51 12.33 12.39
C ASN A 102 -4.29 12.83 10.94
N VAL A 103 -3.89 14.09 10.77
CA VAL A 103 -3.64 14.67 9.43
C VAL A 103 -2.53 13.92 8.69
N SER A 104 -1.43 13.61 9.37
CA SER A 104 -0.29 12.90 8.75
C SER A 104 -0.67 11.50 8.25
N HIS A 105 -1.50 10.78 9.02
CA HIS A 105 -2.00 9.47 8.62
C HIS A 105 -3.02 9.55 7.49
N LEU A 106 -3.91 10.56 7.48
CA LEU A 106 -4.86 10.77 6.40
C LEU A 106 -4.16 11.14 5.09
N LEU A 107 -3.17 12.03 5.13
CA LEU A 107 -2.34 12.37 3.96
C LEU A 107 -1.63 11.13 3.42
N MET A 108 -1.05 10.32 4.29
CA MET A 108 -0.41 9.07 3.91
C MET A 108 -1.41 8.08 3.29
N MET A 109 -2.56 7.88 3.93
CA MET A 109 -3.58 6.93 3.48
C MET A 109 -4.17 7.32 2.11
N TYR A 110 -4.62 8.56 1.95
CA TYR A 110 -5.20 9.01 0.69
C TYR A 110 -4.15 9.17 -0.40
N GLY A 111 -2.94 9.64 -0.06
CA GLY A 111 -1.82 9.68 -1.00
C GLY A 111 -1.43 8.28 -1.48
N PHE A 112 -1.31 7.30 -0.58
CA PHE A 112 -1.04 5.92 -0.95
C PHE A 112 -2.15 5.31 -1.79
N LEU A 113 -3.43 5.53 -1.43
CA LEU A 113 -4.57 5.05 -2.20
C LEU A 113 -4.59 5.65 -3.61
N GLY A 114 -4.31 6.94 -3.74
CA GLY A 114 -4.21 7.61 -5.04
C GLY A 114 -3.06 7.08 -5.91
N LEU A 115 -1.90 6.78 -5.30
CA LEU A 115 -0.78 6.10 -5.98
C LEU A 115 -1.14 4.68 -6.43
N PHE A 116 -1.85 3.93 -5.58
CA PHE A 116 -2.33 2.59 -5.91
C PHE A 116 -3.32 2.63 -7.08
N ILE A 117 -4.29 3.54 -7.06
CA ILE A 117 -5.23 3.75 -8.18
C ILE A 117 -4.48 4.12 -9.45
N THR A 118 -3.54 5.06 -9.36
CA THR A 118 -2.70 5.49 -10.49
C THR A 118 -1.97 4.31 -11.13
N THR A 119 -1.36 3.45 -10.32
CA THR A 119 -0.62 2.26 -10.78
C THR A 119 -1.55 1.28 -11.51
N ASN A 120 -2.74 1.01 -10.96
CA ASN A 120 -3.72 0.11 -11.60
C ASN A 120 -4.30 0.70 -12.89
N LEU A 121 -4.49 2.02 -12.96
CA LEU A 121 -4.92 2.69 -14.19
C LEU A 121 -3.86 2.59 -15.29
N VAL A 122 -2.58 2.75 -14.95
CA VAL A 122 -1.47 2.56 -15.91
C VAL A 122 -1.40 1.12 -16.38
N PHE A 123 -1.51 0.14 -15.47
CA PHE A 123 -1.58 -1.28 -15.81
C PHE A 123 -2.73 -1.59 -16.77
N LEU A 124 -3.93 -1.05 -16.52
CA LEU A 124 -5.08 -1.21 -17.40
C LEU A 124 -4.84 -0.58 -18.77
N ILE A 125 -4.30 0.64 -18.83
CA ILE A 125 -3.97 1.34 -20.08
C ILE A 125 -3.00 0.50 -20.92
N HIS A 126 -1.92 0.02 -20.31
CA HIS A 126 -0.92 -0.81 -20.99
C HIS A 126 -1.54 -2.12 -21.49
N THR A 127 -2.33 -2.79 -20.66
CA THR A 127 -3.02 -4.04 -21.06
C THR A 127 -3.96 -3.82 -22.24
N LEU A 128 -4.73 -2.73 -22.25
CA LEU A 128 -5.62 -2.42 -23.38
C LEU A 128 -4.83 -2.08 -24.65
N HIS A 129 -3.69 -1.40 -24.53
CA HIS A 129 -2.80 -1.15 -25.65
C HIS A 129 -2.29 -2.47 -26.28
N GLU A 130 -1.80 -3.38 -25.45
CA GLU A 130 -1.33 -4.71 -25.88
C GLU A 130 -2.44 -5.58 -26.50
N LEU A 131 -3.70 -5.37 -26.09
CA LEU A 131 -4.88 -6.00 -26.70
C LEU A 131 -5.31 -5.38 -28.04
N GLY A 132 -4.59 -4.38 -28.54
CA GLY A 132 -4.81 -3.76 -29.84
C GLY A 132 -5.78 -2.56 -29.84
N PHE A 133 -6.13 -2.02 -28.67
CA PHE A 133 -6.88 -0.77 -28.61
C PHE A 133 -5.97 0.44 -28.91
N ASP A 134 -6.47 1.41 -29.68
CA ASP A 134 -5.75 2.65 -30.00
C ASP A 134 -5.71 3.61 -28.80
N ILE A 135 -4.87 3.24 -27.82
CA ILE A 135 -4.63 4.01 -26.59
C ILE A 135 -3.13 4.27 -26.51
N LYS A 136 -2.77 5.50 -26.15
CA LYS A 136 -1.37 5.88 -25.98
C LYS A 136 -0.75 5.17 -24.76
N ASP A 137 0.24 4.34 -25.03
CA ASP A 137 0.97 3.63 -23.98
C ASP A 137 1.99 4.53 -23.26
N THR A 138 2.60 3.99 -22.21
CA THR A 138 3.67 4.62 -21.44
C THR A 138 4.92 4.84 -22.31
N PRO A 139 5.63 5.96 -22.14
CA PRO A 139 5.46 6.98 -21.10
C PRO A 139 4.32 7.98 -21.37
N LEU A 140 3.48 8.18 -20.35
CA LEU A 140 2.36 9.11 -20.43
C LEU A 140 2.81 10.59 -20.46
N PRO A 141 2.11 11.46 -21.23
CA PRO A 141 2.33 12.90 -21.22
C PRO A 141 2.23 13.52 -19.83
N PHE A 142 2.92 14.64 -19.58
CA PHE A 142 2.94 15.31 -18.26
C PHE A 142 1.56 15.68 -17.73
N PHE A 143 0.69 16.20 -18.59
CA PHE A 143 -0.67 16.62 -18.23
C PHE A 143 -1.71 15.52 -18.38
N HIS A 144 -1.30 14.27 -18.59
CA HIS A 144 -2.24 13.16 -18.60
C HIS A 144 -2.93 13.05 -17.22
N PRO A 145 -4.27 12.90 -17.13
CA PRO A 145 -4.99 12.90 -15.86
C PRO A 145 -4.44 11.91 -14.83
N VAL A 146 -4.06 10.71 -15.28
CA VAL A 146 -3.45 9.67 -14.43
C VAL A 146 -2.12 10.16 -13.83
N LYS A 147 -1.32 10.93 -14.58
CA LYS A 147 -0.04 11.45 -14.09
C LYS A 147 -0.21 12.62 -13.13
N ILE A 148 -1.23 13.47 -13.34
CA ILE A 148 -1.61 14.53 -12.41
C ILE A 148 -2.05 13.91 -11.08
N LEU A 149 -2.95 12.92 -11.13
CA LEU A 149 -3.37 12.15 -9.96
C LEU A 149 -2.17 11.54 -9.23
N GLY A 150 -1.28 10.87 -9.97
CA GLY A 150 -0.06 10.28 -9.43
C GLY A 150 0.84 11.29 -8.71
N ASN A 151 1.07 12.45 -9.31
CA ASN A 151 1.92 13.51 -8.73
C ASN A 151 1.30 14.11 -7.46
N ILE A 152 0.01 14.44 -7.47
CA ILE A 152 -0.68 14.97 -6.29
C ILE A 152 -0.65 13.93 -5.16
N SER A 153 -0.90 12.67 -5.50
CA SER A 153 -0.87 11.55 -4.55
C SER A 153 0.53 11.31 -3.98
N ALA A 154 1.58 11.41 -4.81
CA ALA A 154 2.97 11.31 -4.38
C ALA A 154 3.34 12.40 -3.37
N VAL A 155 2.93 13.65 -3.63
CA VAL A 155 3.17 14.78 -2.72
C VAL A 155 2.46 14.57 -1.39
N ALA A 156 1.17 14.22 -1.42
CA ALA A 156 0.40 13.93 -0.21
C ALA A 156 1.02 12.78 0.60
N ALA A 157 1.35 11.67 -0.06
CA ALA A 157 1.98 10.52 0.57
C ALA A 157 3.35 10.88 1.17
N PHE A 158 4.18 11.63 0.45
CA PHE A 158 5.51 12.04 0.89
C PHE A 158 5.47 12.90 2.16
N PHE A 159 4.59 13.91 2.21
CA PHE A 159 4.42 14.71 3.41
C PHE A 159 3.82 13.90 4.56
N GLY A 160 2.84 13.03 4.28
CA GLY A 160 2.25 12.14 5.26
C GLY A 160 3.28 11.22 5.92
N ILE A 161 4.06 10.48 5.13
CA ILE A 161 5.08 9.56 5.66
C ILE A 161 6.22 10.30 6.36
N SER A 162 6.65 11.45 5.83
CA SER A 162 7.71 12.25 6.44
C SER A 162 7.29 12.76 7.82
N ALA A 163 6.06 13.27 7.97
CA ALA A 163 5.54 13.70 9.25
C ALA A 163 5.40 12.54 10.25
N ILE A 164 4.99 11.35 9.79
CA ILE A 164 4.92 10.13 10.63
C ILE A 164 6.31 9.72 11.12
N VAL A 165 7.31 9.71 10.24
CA VAL A 165 8.71 9.40 10.59
C VAL A 165 9.23 10.39 11.62
N LEU A 166 9.04 11.69 11.39
CA LEU A 166 9.51 12.74 12.29
C LEU A 166 8.85 12.68 13.67
N ASP A 167 7.52 12.49 13.74
CA ASP A 167 6.83 12.30 15.02
C ASP A 167 7.36 11.06 15.75
N ARG A 168 7.61 9.97 15.03
CA ARG A 168 8.13 8.73 15.63
C ARG A 168 9.57 8.86 16.12
N MET A 169 10.44 9.58 15.40
CA MET A 169 11.80 9.88 15.86
C MET A 169 11.78 10.71 17.14
N LYS A 170 10.91 11.72 17.23
CA LYS A 170 10.78 12.60 18.41
C LYS A 170 10.28 11.87 19.65
N ASN A 171 9.37 10.90 19.49
CA ASN A 171 8.77 10.15 20.60
C ASN A 171 9.47 8.78 20.86
N SER A 172 10.63 8.53 20.25
CA SER A 172 11.36 7.25 20.31
C SER A 172 11.81 6.83 21.72
N LYS A 173 11.94 7.79 22.64
CA LYS A 173 12.34 7.53 24.04
C LYS A 173 11.20 7.01 24.93
N VAL A 174 9.95 7.14 24.50
CA VAL A 174 8.75 6.78 25.28
C VAL A 174 8.11 5.48 24.80
N ASN A 175 8.21 5.18 23.50
CA ASN A 175 7.69 3.95 22.91
C ASN A 175 8.85 2.98 22.59
N ILE A 176 8.89 1.83 23.27
CA ILE A 176 9.74 0.71 22.87
C ILE A 176 9.25 0.22 21.51
N LEU A 177 9.97 0.58 20.45
CA LEU A 177 9.61 0.26 19.08
C LEU A 177 10.25 -1.06 18.66
N SER A 178 9.44 -1.95 18.08
CA SER A 178 9.95 -3.17 17.43
C SER A 178 10.70 -2.81 16.15
N PHE A 179 11.80 -3.51 15.86
CA PHE A 179 12.56 -3.35 14.62
C PHE A 179 11.66 -3.45 13.36
N PHE A 180 10.68 -4.35 13.39
CA PHE A 180 9.74 -4.57 12.28
C PHE A 180 8.89 -3.33 11.96
N ASP A 181 8.61 -2.48 12.95
CA ASP A 181 7.89 -1.23 12.74
C ASP A 181 8.70 -0.24 11.91
N TRP A 182 9.98 -0.11 12.23
CA TRP A 182 10.90 0.77 11.52
C TRP A 182 11.20 0.24 10.12
N ALA A 183 11.33 -1.07 9.97
CA ALA A 183 11.48 -1.70 8.66
C ALA A 183 10.29 -1.37 7.74
N PHE A 184 9.05 -1.48 8.23
CA PHE A 184 7.87 -1.16 7.44
C PHE A 184 7.78 0.32 7.07
N ILE A 185 7.94 1.22 8.04
CA ILE A 185 7.87 2.68 7.81
C ILE A 185 9.02 3.13 6.89
N GLY A 186 10.22 2.58 7.08
CA GLY A 186 11.37 2.84 6.23
C GLY A 186 11.11 2.40 4.79
N ASN A 187 10.57 1.20 4.58
CA ASN A 187 10.20 0.72 3.26
C ASN A 187 9.14 1.61 2.59
N MET A 188 8.11 2.05 3.33
CA MET A 188 7.10 3.00 2.83
C MET A 188 7.74 4.32 2.37
N PHE A 189 8.58 4.91 3.21
CA PHE A 189 9.28 6.15 2.90
C PHE A 189 10.13 6.00 1.65
N LEU A 190 10.95 4.95 1.59
CA LEU A 190 11.82 4.67 0.44
C LEU A 190 11.02 4.39 -0.83
N THR A 191 9.91 3.67 -0.75
CA THR A 191 9.02 3.41 -1.90
C THR A 191 8.54 4.72 -2.52
N ILE A 192 8.03 5.64 -1.69
CA ILE A 192 7.52 6.95 -2.15
C ILE A 192 8.67 7.82 -2.68
N ALA A 193 9.76 7.94 -1.92
CA ALA A 193 10.90 8.78 -2.28
C ALA A 193 11.54 8.32 -3.60
N THR A 194 11.79 7.01 -3.75
CA THR A 194 12.37 6.46 -4.98
C THR A 194 11.43 6.60 -6.18
N GLY A 195 10.11 6.47 -6.00
CA GLY A 195 9.14 6.73 -7.07
C GLY A 195 9.16 8.17 -7.57
N ILE A 196 9.29 9.14 -6.65
CA ILE A 196 9.47 10.56 -7.01
C ILE A 196 10.81 10.77 -7.74
N LEU A 197 11.89 10.16 -7.24
CA LEU A 197 13.22 10.24 -7.86
C LEU A 197 13.23 9.64 -9.28
N CYS A 198 12.49 8.55 -9.53
CA CYS A 198 12.32 7.99 -10.88
C CYS A 198 11.77 9.04 -11.85
N GLN A 199 10.82 9.87 -11.42
CA GLN A 199 10.32 10.95 -12.26
C GLN A 199 11.36 12.06 -12.44
N ILE A 200 11.98 12.52 -11.34
CA ILE A 200 12.95 13.62 -11.38
C ILE A 200 14.13 13.28 -12.30
N PHE A 201 14.75 12.12 -12.12
CA PHE A 201 15.91 11.73 -12.92
C PHE A 201 15.58 11.48 -14.38
N ARG A 202 14.37 10.97 -14.68
CA ARG A 202 13.92 10.78 -16.05
C ARG A 202 13.73 12.13 -16.77
N VAL A 203 13.25 13.14 -16.05
CA VAL A 203 13.06 14.50 -16.58
C VAL A 203 14.39 15.25 -16.69
N ALA A 204 15.33 14.98 -15.80
CA ALA A 204 16.69 15.49 -15.88
C ALA A 204 17.54 14.80 -16.96
N ASP A 205 16.97 13.84 -17.70
CA ASP A 205 17.63 13.06 -18.77
C ASP A 205 18.96 12.42 -18.32
N ASN A 206 18.98 11.89 -17.09
CA ASN A 206 20.12 11.15 -16.52
C ASN A 206 19.82 9.64 -16.47
N PRO A 207 20.28 8.85 -17.46
CA PRO A 207 19.93 7.44 -17.57
C PRO A 207 20.34 6.61 -16.35
N PHE A 208 21.58 6.77 -15.89
CA PHE A 208 22.11 5.99 -14.76
C PHE A 208 21.26 6.18 -13.50
N MET A 209 20.98 7.43 -13.11
CA MET A 209 20.19 7.72 -11.91
C MET A 209 18.72 7.31 -12.08
N SER A 210 18.16 7.41 -13.29
CA SER A 210 16.83 6.91 -13.60
C SER A 210 16.74 5.40 -13.37
N PHE A 211 17.60 4.60 -14.01
CA PHE A 211 17.53 3.14 -13.87
C PHE A 211 17.89 2.67 -12.46
N LEU A 212 18.84 3.32 -11.79
CA LEU A 212 19.18 3.01 -10.40
C LEU A 212 18.00 3.28 -9.45
N SER A 213 17.38 4.46 -9.53
CA SER A 213 16.22 4.79 -8.71
C SER A 213 15.04 3.87 -9.01
N TYR A 214 14.84 3.49 -10.28
CA TYR A 214 13.80 2.56 -10.69
C TYR A 214 14.03 1.13 -10.19
N TYR A 215 15.26 0.64 -10.25
CA TYR A 215 15.62 -0.64 -9.65
C TYR A 215 15.28 -0.67 -8.15
N ILE A 216 15.76 0.33 -7.40
CA ILE A 216 15.50 0.44 -5.95
C ILE A 216 14.00 0.50 -5.71
N HIS A 217 13.27 1.32 -6.48
CA HIS A 217 11.82 1.44 -6.37
C HIS A 217 11.11 0.10 -6.55
N LEU A 218 11.42 -0.64 -7.63
CA LEU A 218 10.84 -1.96 -7.88
C LEU A 218 11.04 -2.89 -6.70
N VAL A 219 12.23 -2.91 -6.11
CA VAL A 219 12.47 -3.81 -4.99
C VAL A 219 11.80 -3.37 -3.70
N MET A 220 11.65 -2.08 -3.43
CA MET A 220 10.86 -1.58 -2.29
C MET A 220 9.36 -1.88 -2.47
N VAL A 221 8.83 -1.74 -3.68
CA VAL A 221 7.43 -2.10 -4.01
C VAL A 221 7.20 -3.60 -3.90
N PHE A 222 8.14 -4.43 -4.36
CA PHE A 222 8.04 -5.88 -4.21
C PHE A 222 8.01 -6.27 -2.74
N TYR A 223 8.92 -5.73 -1.93
CA TYR A 223 8.91 -5.98 -0.49
C TYR A 223 7.58 -5.53 0.14
N MET A 224 7.10 -4.33 -0.22
CA MET A 224 5.83 -3.81 0.24
C MET A 224 4.68 -4.76 -0.04
N LEU A 225 4.53 -5.25 -1.27
CA LEU A 225 3.41 -6.08 -1.69
C LEU A 225 3.50 -7.51 -1.16
N ALA A 226 4.67 -8.14 -1.25
CA ALA A 226 4.88 -9.51 -0.81
C ALA A 226 4.73 -9.66 0.72
N TYR A 227 5.16 -8.64 1.48
CA TYR A 227 5.13 -8.65 2.95
C TYR A 227 3.99 -7.79 3.54
N ALA A 228 3.14 -7.17 2.70
CA ALA A 228 2.02 -6.36 3.16
C ALA A 228 1.18 -7.05 4.26
N PRO A 229 0.70 -8.29 4.09
CA PRO A 229 -0.23 -8.88 5.06
C PRO A 229 0.41 -9.31 6.37
N GLN A 230 1.73 -9.51 6.40
CA GLN A 230 2.49 -9.86 7.61
C GLN A 230 2.95 -8.61 8.38
N THR A 231 2.83 -7.41 7.80
CA THR A 231 3.22 -6.16 8.44
C THR A 231 2.01 -5.49 9.12
N LYS A 232 2.25 -4.32 9.71
CA LYS A 232 1.18 -3.46 10.25
C LYS A 232 0.15 -3.02 9.21
N PHE A 233 0.45 -3.16 7.91
CA PHE A 233 -0.53 -2.96 6.84
C PHE A 233 -1.68 -3.97 6.91
N GLY A 234 -1.45 -5.15 7.49
CA GLY A 234 -2.47 -6.18 7.72
C GLY A 234 -3.69 -5.67 8.51
N HIS A 235 -3.53 -4.62 9.32
CA HIS A 235 -4.65 -4.00 10.06
C HIS A 235 -5.79 -3.54 9.16
N ILE A 236 -5.48 -3.18 7.90
CA ILE A 236 -6.48 -2.81 6.89
C ILE A 236 -7.41 -3.98 6.58
N PHE A 237 -6.95 -5.23 6.72
CA PHE A 237 -7.75 -6.44 6.50
C PHE A 237 -8.37 -6.97 7.81
N TYR A 238 -7.55 -7.14 8.86
CA TYR A 238 -8.02 -7.79 10.10
C TYR A 238 -9.01 -6.94 10.89
N ARG A 239 -8.85 -5.60 10.93
CA ARG A 239 -9.74 -4.73 11.71
C ARG A 239 -11.16 -4.72 11.13
N PRO A 240 -11.38 -4.52 9.81
CA PRO A 240 -12.72 -4.65 9.25
C PRO A 240 -13.33 -6.04 9.47
N VAL A 241 -12.55 -7.11 9.31
CA VAL A 241 -13.03 -8.48 9.58
C VAL A 241 -13.50 -8.64 11.02
N ALA A 242 -12.73 -8.14 11.99
CA ALA A 242 -13.10 -8.16 13.40
C ALA A 242 -14.38 -7.34 13.67
N MET A 243 -14.52 -6.15 13.05
CA MET A 243 -15.71 -5.29 13.19
C MET A 243 -16.96 -5.95 12.58
N VAL A 244 -16.84 -6.53 11.39
CA VAL A 244 -17.92 -7.31 10.76
C VAL A 244 -18.31 -8.48 11.66
N TYR A 245 -17.32 -9.22 12.16
CA TYR A 245 -17.60 -10.35 13.04
C TYR A 245 -18.26 -9.92 14.36
N ALA A 246 -17.84 -8.80 14.95
CA ALA A 246 -18.44 -8.27 16.17
C ALA A 246 -19.93 -7.91 15.98
N ARG A 247 -20.28 -7.25 14.87
CA ARG A 247 -21.69 -6.97 14.50
C ARG A 247 -22.47 -8.26 14.22
N PHE A 248 -21.88 -9.17 13.45
CA PHE A 248 -22.50 -10.44 13.07
C PHE A 248 -22.74 -11.38 14.26
N SER A 249 -21.84 -11.39 15.24
CA SER A 249 -21.92 -12.23 16.44
C SER A 249 -22.78 -11.64 17.56
N GLY A 250 -23.16 -10.35 17.48
CA GLY A 250 -23.88 -9.62 18.54
C GLY A 250 -22.96 -9.01 19.61
N ARG A 251 -21.63 -9.16 19.47
CA ARG A 251 -20.64 -8.65 20.43
C ARG A 251 -20.50 -7.12 20.42
N ASN A 252 -20.96 -6.44 19.37
CA ASN A 252 -20.79 -4.99 19.24
C ASN A 252 -21.36 -4.22 20.45
N HIS A 253 -22.50 -4.67 21.01
CA HIS A 253 -23.11 -4.07 22.19
C HIS A 253 -22.25 -4.18 23.46
N GLU A 254 -21.50 -5.27 23.63
CA GLU A 254 -20.56 -5.42 24.74
C GLU A 254 -19.35 -4.49 24.59
N ILE A 255 -18.86 -4.31 23.35
CA ILE A 255 -17.76 -3.41 23.06
C ILE A 255 -18.17 -1.95 23.32
N GLU A 256 -19.38 -1.57 22.92
CA GLU A 256 -19.96 -0.23 23.17
C GLU A 256 -20.15 0.01 24.68
N ALA A 257 -20.74 -0.96 25.41
CA ALA A 257 -20.91 -0.86 26.86
C ALA A 257 -19.57 -0.74 27.62
N MET A 258 -18.55 -1.50 27.20
CA MET A 258 -17.21 -1.39 27.79
C MET A 258 -16.55 -0.04 27.48
N ALA A 259 -16.75 0.51 26.28
CA ALA A 259 -16.20 1.83 25.92
C ALA A 259 -16.82 2.95 26.77
N GLU A 260 -18.13 2.93 27.00
CA GLU A 260 -18.82 3.90 27.86
C GLU A 260 -18.36 3.84 29.33
N THR A 261 -18.03 2.64 29.83
CA THR A 261 -17.49 2.52 31.20
C THR A 261 -16.09 3.10 31.35
N VAL A 262 -15.28 3.11 30.28
CA VAL A 262 -13.90 3.65 30.30
C VAL A 262 -13.87 5.17 30.10
N GLU A 263 -14.82 5.74 29.34
CA GLU A 263 -14.93 7.21 29.23
C GLU A 263 -15.47 7.88 30.50
N ASN A 264 -16.17 7.13 31.35
CA ASN A 264 -16.73 7.61 32.62
C ASN A 264 -15.81 7.41 33.84
N THR A 265 -14.57 6.95 33.63
CA THR A 265 -13.51 6.79 34.67
C THR A 265 -12.31 7.66 34.35
#